data_AF-M3CFC7-F1
#
_entry.id   AF-M3CFC7-F1
#
_cell.length_a   1.000
_cell.length_b   1.000
_cell.length_c   1.000
_cell.angle_alpha   90.00
_cell.angle_beta   90.00
_cell.angle_gamma   90.00
#
_symmetry.space_group_name_H-M   'P 1'
#
loop_
_entity.id
_entity.type
_entity.pdbx_description
1 polymer ?
#
loop_
_entity_poly.entity_id
_entity_poly.type
_entity_poly.pdbx_seq_one_letter_code
_entity_poly.pdbx_strand_id
1 'polypeptide(L)'
;MKDPLTVAQIAELFGITRQGVYHHIGGKTEQLAQKDRTNIKELRPFTVPSHQQACTLWNNITATIKYALDPTSLSDTRLRVMKNWWRTLDKNLVIVADKDEAGNYLAKCGGWRLEDRVPSDGDMIVRPHTEPTEQQRRVLSWKIIEEALKKDA
;
A
#
# COMPACT_ATOMS: atom_id res chain seq x y z
N MET A 1 7.26 -11.42 -24.84
CA MET A 1 6.14 -10.48 -25.06
C MET A 1 6.65 -9.07 -24.76
N LYS A 2 6.36 -8.08 -25.61
CA LYS A 2 6.60 -6.67 -25.25
C LYS A 2 5.65 -6.33 -24.10
N ASP A 3 6.16 -5.72 -23.04
CA ASP A 3 5.32 -5.24 -21.96
C ASP A 3 4.25 -4.28 -22.50
N PRO A 4 2.99 -4.38 -22.03
CA PRO A 4 1.98 -3.40 -22.40
C PRO A 4 2.47 -1.98 -22.07
N LEU A 5 2.07 -1.01 -22.89
CA LEU A 5 2.48 0.39 -22.69
C LEU A 5 1.74 1.00 -21.49
N THR A 6 2.46 1.80 -20.72
CA THR A 6 1.86 2.61 -19.64
C THR A 6 1.05 3.78 -20.22
N VAL A 7 0.11 4.32 -19.44
CA VAL A 7 -0.66 5.51 -19.83
C VAL A 7 0.25 6.70 -20.18
N ALA A 8 1.38 6.84 -19.47
CA ALA A 8 2.35 7.89 -19.74
C ALA A 8 3.01 7.71 -21.11
N GLN A 9 3.42 6.49 -21.44
CA GLN A 9 4.01 6.18 -22.75
C GLN A 9 3.00 6.33 -23.88
N ILE A 10 1.73 5.96 -23.66
CA ILE A 10 0.66 6.17 -24.65
C ILE A 10 0.42 7.67 -24.86
N ALA A 11 0.33 8.44 -23.77
CA ALA A 11 0.17 9.90 -23.85
C ALA A 11 1.29 10.56 -24.66
N GLU A 12 2.54 10.18 -24.40
CA GLU A 12 3.72 10.67 -25.12
C GLU A 12 3.73 10.25 -26.60
N LEU A 13 3.45 8.97 -26.88
CA LEU A 13 3.46 8.43 -28.23
C LEU A 13 2.39 9.05 -29.14
N PHE A 14 1.25 9.43 -28.56
CA PHE A 14 0.14 10.04 -29.31
C PHE A 14 0.04 11.56 -29.15
N GLY A 15 0.96 12.20 -28.41
CA GLY A 15 0.92 13.65 -28.19
C GLY A 15 -0.34 14.14 -27.46
N ILE A 16 -0.96 13.29 -26.64
CA ILE A 16 -2.19 13.60 -25.91
C ILE A 16 -1.95 13.63 -24.40
N THR A 17 -2.89 14.18 -23.65
CA THR A 17 -2.82 14.15 -22.19
C THR A 17 -3.16 12.76 -21.65
N ARG A 18 -2.69 12.43 -20.44
CA ARG A 18 -3.07 11.19 -19.75
C ARG A 18 -4.60 11.06 -19.58
N GLN A 19 -5.29 12.18 -19.38
CA GLN A 19 -6.75 12.23 -19.31
C GLN A 19 -7.39 11.94 -20.66
N GLY A 20 -6.79 12.40 -21.76
CA GLY A 20 -7.17 12.02 -23.12
C GLY A 20 -7.05 10.51 -23.35
N VAL A 21 -5.97 9.88 -22.85
CA VAL A 21 -5.84 8.41 -22.87
C VAL A 21 -7.00 7.74 -22.12
N TYR A 22 -7.31 8.18 -20.89
CA TYR A 22 -8.43 7.63 -20.11
C TYR A 22 -9.80 7.84 -20.79
N HIS A 23 -9.99 8.97 -21.46
CA HIS A 23 -11.19 9.25 -22.24
C HIS A 23 -11.32 8.28 -23.43
N HIS A 24 -10.24 8.06 -24.18
CA HIS A 24 -10.24 7.18 -25.36
C HIS A 24 -10.39 5.70 -25.04
N ILE A 25 -9.88 5.24 -23.89
CA ILE A 25 -10.05 3.83 -23.48
C ILE A 25 -11.41 3.54 -22.85
N GLY A 26 -12.22 4.56 -22.55
CA GLY A 26 -13.61 4.40 -22.10
C GLY A 26 -13.78 3.48 -20.88
N GLY A 27 -12.83 3.46 -19.95
CA GLY A 27 -12.84 2.59 -18.77
C GLY A 27 -12.27 1.18 -18.96
N LYS A 28 -11.83 0.80 -20.16
CA LYS A 28 -11.15 -0.48 -20.48
C LYS A 28 -9.70 -0.51 -19.98
N THR A 29 -9.53 -0.29 -18.69
CA THR A 29 -8.21 -0.15 -18.04
C THR A 29 -7.42 -1.45 -17.99
N GLU A 30 -8.04 -2.60 -18.27
CA GLU A 30 -7.42 -3.91 -18.42
C GLU A 30 -6.46 -4.01 -19.62
N GLN A 31 -6.59 -3.11 -20.60
CA GLN A 31 -5.72 -3.05 -21.79
C GLN A 31 -4.43 -2.24 -21.57
N LEU A 32 -4.32 -1.57 -20.43
CA LEU A 32 -3.14 -0.81 -20.04
C LEU A 32 -2.17 -1.70 -19.25
N ALA A 33 -0.88 -1.37 -19.26
CA ALA A 33 0.03 -1.96 -18.28
C ALA A 33 -0.42 -1.58 -16.86
N GLN A 34 -1.10 -2.52 -16.20
CA GLN A 34 -1.49 -2.48 -14.80
C GLN A 34 -0.29 -2.77 -13.88
N LYS A 35 0.92 -2.36 -14.27
CA LYS A 35 2.20 -2.95 -13.83
C LYS A 35 2.38 -3.08 -12.32
N ASP A 36 1.64 -2.33 -11.51
CA ASP A 36 1.72 -2.41 -10.05
C ASP A 36 0.41 -2.73 -9.32
N ARG A 37 -0.77 -2.53 -9.92
CA ARG A 37 -2.05 -2.52 -9.15
C ARG A 37 -2.54 -3.91 -8.78
N THR A 38 -2.43 -4.89 -9.68
CA THR A 38 -2.85 -6.28 -9.43
C THR A 38 -1.97 -6.91 -8.36
N ASN A 39 -0.65 -6.74 -8.48
CA ASN A 39 0.33 -7.22 -7.49
C ASN A 39 0.08 -6.63 -6.10
N ILE A 40 -0.17 -5.32 -5.99
CA ILE A 40 -0.43 -4.68 -4.68
C ILE A 40 -1.70 -5.22 -4.03
N LYS A 41 -2.76 -5.48 -4.81
CA LYS A 41 -4.02 -5.99 -4.25
C LYS A 41 -3.84 -7.37 -3.61
N GLU A 42 -3.09 -8.25 -4.27
CA GLU A 42 -2.78 -9.61 -3.77
C GLU A 42 -1.86 -9.57 -2.54
N LEU A 43 -1.06 -8.53 -2.40
CA LEU A 43 -0.16 -8.33 -1.26
C LEU A 43 -0.82 -7.70 -0.04
N ARG A 44 -2.11 -7.37 -0.10
CA ARG A 44 -2.87 -6.95 1.10
C ARG A 44 -3.41 -8.19 1.80
N PRO A 45 -2.96 -8.53 3.01
CA PRO A 45 -3.45 -9.70 3.73
C PRO A 45 -4.76 -9.43 4.50
N PHE A 46 -5.55 -8.45 4.04
CA PHE A 46 -6.76 -7.98 4.69
C PHE A 46 -7.75 -7.47 3.65
N THR A 47 -9.03 -7.45 4.02
CA THR A 47 -10.08 -6.82 3.22
C THR A 47 -10.90 -5.89 4.11
N VAL A 48 -11.17 -4.68 3.61
CA VAL A 48 -12.07 -3.73 4.26
C VAL A 48 -13.09 -3.17 3.27
N PRO A 49 -14.30 -2.82 3.72
CA PRO A 49 -15.30 -2.10 2.93
C PRO A 49 -14.74 -0.89 2.18
N SER A 50 -15.32 -0.57 1.02
CA SER A 50 -14.83 0.50 0.12
C SER A 50 -14.71 1.88 0.81
N HIS A 51 -15.63 2.22 1.71
CA HIS A 51 -15.56 3.49 2.45
C HIS A 51 -14.35 3.55 3.40
N GLN A 52 -13.87 2.40 3.89
CA GLN A 52 -12.70 2.30 4.76
C GLN A 52 -11.37 2.34 3.99
N GLN A 53 -11.41 2.12 2.66
CA GLN A 53 -10.23 2.24 1.80
C GLN A 53 -9.81 3.69 1.57
N ALA A 54 -10.67 4.66 1.88
CA ALA A 54 -10.31 6.08 1.87
C ALA A 54 -9.46 6.49 3.08
N CYS A 55 -9.34 5.66 4.11
CA CYS A 55 -8.58 6.00 5.31
C CYS A 55 -7.09 6.21 5.04
N THR A 56 -6.50 7.13 5.81
CA THR A 56 -5.06 7.35 5.85
C THR A 56 -4.30 6.06 6.14
N LEU A 57 -4.81 5.19 7.02
CA LEU A 57 -4.15 3.92 7.34
C LEU A 57 -4.08 2.97 6.15
N TRP A 58 -5.19 2.75 5.43
CA TRP A 58 -5.20 1.96 4.19
C TRP A 58 -4.18 2.50 3.18
N ASN A 59 -4.15 3.83 3.01
CA ASN A 59 -3.24 4.50 2.08
C ASN A 59 -1.78 4.38 2.51
N ASN A 60 -1.50 4.38 3.81
CA ASN A 60 -0.16 4.22 4.37
C ASN A 60 0.32 2.78 4.24
N ILE A 61 -0.49 1.78 4.57
CA ILE A 61 -0.16 0.37 4.36
C ILE A 61 0.08 0.08 2.87
N THR A 62 -0.80 0.59 1.99
CA THR A 62 -0.62 0.47 0.54
C THR A 62 0.68 1.13 0.06
N ALA A 63 1.07 2.27 0.65
CA ALA A 63 2.33 2.92 0.31
C ALA A 63 3.55 2.13 0.81
N THR A 64 3.46 1.47 1.98
CA THR A 64 4.51 0.55 2.45
C THR A 64 4.72 -0.59 1.46
N ILE A 65 3.65 -1.23 0.97
CA ILE A 65 3.75 -2.31 -0.02
C ILE A 65 4.44 -1.79 -1.29
N LYS A 66 4.03 -0.61 -1.78
CA LYS A 66 4.67 0.01 -2.96
C LYS A 66 6.16 0.25 -2.76
N TYR A 67 6.53 0.84 -1.63
CA TYR A 67 7.93 1.11 -1.29
C TYR A 67 8.75 -0.18 -1.19
N ALA A 68 8.19 -1.24 -0.60
CA ALA A 68 8.87 -2.53 -0.46
C ALA A 68 9.12 -3.22 -1.82
N LEU A 69 8.22 -3.03 -2.79
CA LEU A 69 8.38 -3.54 -4.15
C LEU A 69 9.36 -2.68 -4.96
N ASP A 70 9.22 -1.37 -4.87
CA ASP A 70 10.06 -0.38 -5.55
C ASP A 70 10.20 0.89 -4.68
N PRO A 71 11.37 1.10 -4.05
CA PRO A 71 11.63 2.29 -3.23
C PRO A 71 11.53 3.62 -3.99
N THR A 72 11.62 3.60 -5.32
CA THR A 72 11.54 4.79 -6.17
C THR A 72 10.10 5.13 -6.60
N SER A 73 9.14 4.27 -6.27
CA SER A 73 7.72 4.42 -6.67
C SER A 73 6.98 5.56 -5.97
N LEU A 74 7.57 6.17 -4.94
CA LEU A 74 6.97 7.24 -4.15
C LEU A 74 7.71 8.56 -4.37
N SER A 75 6.95 9.65 -4.52
CA SER A 75 7.53 11.00 -4.49
C SER A 75 8.17 11.29 -3.12
N ASP A 76 9.18 12.16 -3.09
CA ASP A 76 9.87 12.56 -1.85
C ASP A 76 8.91 13.07 -0.77
N THR A 77 7.91 13.86 -1.16
CA THR A 77 6.87 14.34 -0.24
C THR A 77 6.08 13.18 0.36
N ARG A 78 5.67 12.19 -0.46
CA ARG A 78 4.93 11.03 0.04
C ARG A 78 5.81 10.14 0.92
N LEU A 79 7.07 9.94 0.54
CA LEU A 79 8.04 9.18 1.32
C LEU A 79 8.28 9.83 2.68
N ARG A 80 8.45 11.16 2.74
CA ARG A 80 8.58 11.91 4.01
C ARG A 80 7.38 11.71 4.93
N VAL A 81 6.16 11.84 4.40
CA VAL A 81 4.93 11.60 5.16
C VAL A 81 4.87 10.16 5.68
N MET A 82 5.23 9.19 4.85
CA MET A 82 5.24 7.79 5.21
C MET A 82 6.29 7.47 6.29
N LYS A 83 7.49 8.05 6.21
CA LYS A 83 8.52 7.91 7.25
C LYS A 83 8.09 8.50 8.58
N ASN A 84 7.41 9.65 8.57
CA ASN A 84 6.86 10.23 9.79
C ASN A 84 5.79 9.32 10.40
N TRP A 85 4.91 8.75 9.58
CA TRP A 85 3.94 7.76 10.07
C TRP A 85 4.63 6.51 10.62
N TRP A 86 5.63 5.94 9.94
CA TRP A 86 6.37 4.79 10.46
C TRP A 86 7.03 5.05 11.82
N ARG A 87 7.53 6.27 12.06
CA ARG A 87 8.08 6.66 13.38
C ARG A 87 7.04 6.69 14.49
N THR A 88 5.74 6.76 14.16
CA THR A 88 4.65 6.71 15.15
C THR A 88 4.21 5.28 15.48
N LEU A 89 4.69 4.27 14.74
CA LEU A 89 4.33 2.89 15.01
C LEU A 89 5.11 2.36 16.22
N ASP A 90 4.41 1.64 17.10
CA ASP A 90 5.02 0.92 18.23
C ASP A 90 5.33 -0.51 17.80
N LYS A 91 6.57 -0.97 18.04
CA LYS A 91 7.01 -2.33 17.75
C LYS A 91 6.28 -3.38 18.58
N ASN A 92 5.70 -3.03 19.72
CA ASN A 92 4.92 -3.95 20.55
C ASN A 92 3.48 -4.11 20.05
N LEU A 93 3.05 -3.28 19.09
CA LEU A 93 1.70 -3.31 18.54
C LEU A 93 1.69 -3.83 17.09
N VAL A 94 0.52 -4.33 16.69
CA VAL A 94 0.21 -4.72 15.32
C VAL A 94 -1.11 -4.13 14.87
N ILE A 95 -1.18 -3.73 13.61
CA ILE A 95 -2.41 -3.20 13.00
C ILE A 95 -3.30 -4.37 12.60
N VAL A 96 -4.57 -4.34 12.99
CA VAL A 96 -5.54 -5.38 12.64
C VAL A 96 -6.69 -4.74 11.88
N ALA A 97 -7.04 -5.32 10.72
CA ALA A 97 -8.24 -4.92 9.98
C ALA A 97 -9.47 -5.52 10.66
N ASP A 98 -10.44 -4.68 10.98
CA ASP A 98 -11.67 -5.05 11.67
C ASP A 98 -12.81 -4.20 11.11
N LYS A 99 -13.64 -4.80 10.26
CA LYS A 99 -14.69 -4.10 9.51
C LYS A 99 -15.71 -3.39 10.41
N ASP A 100 -15.89 -3.88 11.64
CA ASP A 100 -16.91 -3.42 12.58
C ASP A 100 -16.34 -2.38 13.57
N GLU A 101 -15.02 -2.17 13.57
CA GLU A 101 -14.34 -1.17 14.38
C GLU A 101 -14.76 0.25 13.96
N ALA A 102 -15.23 1.02 14.93
CA ALA A 102 -15.62 2.40 14.75
C ALA A 102 -14.41 3.30 14.43
N GLY A 103 -14.68 4.51 13.93
CA GLY A 103 -13.63 5.50 13.71
C GLY A 103 -12.86 5.82 14.99
N ASN A 104 -11.53 5.73 14.92
CA ASN A 104 -10.63 5.98 16.05
C ASN A 104 -9.46 6.88 15.64
N TYR A 105 -8.51 7.10 16.55
CA TYR A 105 -7.36 7.98 16.32
C TYR A 105 -6.42 7.46 15.21
N LEU A 106 -6.36 6.14 15.00
CA LEU A 106 -5.56 5.50 13.96
C LEU A 106 -6.24 5.65 12.58
N ALA A 107 -7.57 5.48 12.56
CA ALA A 107 -8.38 5.50 11.35
C ALA A 107 -9.76 6.11 11.61
N LYS A 108 -9.92 7.40 11.26
CA LYS A 108 -11.20 8.13 11.45
C LYS A 108 -12.39 7.52 10.71
N CYS A 109 -12.15 6.77 9.63
CA CYS A 109 -13.20 6.11 8.85
C CYS A 109 -13.58 4.71 9.37
N GLY A 110 -12.99 4.26 10.49
CA GLY A 110 -13.18 2.92 11.06
C GLY A 110 -12.42 1.85 10.29
N GLY A 111 -12.62 0.59 10.66
CA GLY A 111 -12.05 -0.56 9.95
C GLY A 111 -10.73 -1.10 10.51
N TRP A 112 -10.18 -0.48 11.55
CA TRP A 112 -8.80 -0.73 11.98
C TRP A 112 -8.60 -0.51 13.47
N ARG A 113 -7.90 -1.43 14.12
CA ARG A 113 -7.48 -1.30 15.52
C ARG A 113 -6.02 -1.68 15.70
N LEU A 114 -5.46 -1.27 16.84
CA LEU A 114 -4.16 -1.76 17.31
C LEU A 114 -4.39 -2.87 18.31
N GLU A 115 -3.55 -3.89 18.25
CA GLU A 115 -3.49 -4.96 19.23
C GLU A 115 -2.05 -5.16 19.70
N ASP A 116 -1.90 -5.75 20.88
CA ASP A 116 -0.62 -6.31 21.31
C ASP A 116 -0.18 -7.40 20.33
N ARG A 117 1.12 -7.41 20.04
CA ARG A 117 1.73 -8.45 19.23
C ARG A 117 1.63 -9.80 19.92
N VAL A 118 1.40 -10.82 19.09
CA VAL A 118 1.57 -12.22 19.46
C VAL A 118 2.75 -12.82 18.69
N PRO A 119 3.37 -13.92 19.16
CA PRO A 119 4.52 -14.51 18.48
C PRO A 119 4.29 -14.86 17.00
N SER A 120 3.06 -15.23 16.61
CA SER A 120 2.70 -15.56 15.22
C SER A 120 2.71 -14.36 14.26
N ASP A 121 2.67 -13.13 14.77
CA ASP A 121 2.78 -11.92 13.94
C ASP A 121 4.18 -11.80 13.33
N GLY A 122 5.19 -12.38 13.98
CA GLY A 122 6.59 -12.24 13.62
C GLY A 122 6.96 -10.76 13.43
N ASP A 123 7.52 -10.45 12.27
CA ASP A 123 7.96 -9.08 11.93
C ASP A 123 6.87 -8.23 11.25
N MET A 124 5.65 -8.74 11.09
CA MET A 124 4.63 -8.07 10.26
C MET A 124 4.04 -6.85 10.95
N ILE A 125 3.85 -5.74 10.22
CA ILE A 125 3.22 -4.51 10.75
C ILE A 125 1.69 -4.57 10.75
N VAL A 126 1.11 -5.48 9.95
CA VAL A 126 -0.32 -5.72 9.84
C VAL A 126 -0.59 -7.20 10.05
N ARG A 127 -1.50 -7.55 10.96
CA ARG A 127 -1.91 -8.93 11.21
C ARG A 127 -2.82 -9.40 10.07
N PRO A 128 -2.48 -10.52 9.41
CA PRO A 128 -3.29 -11.06 8.33
C PRO A 128 -4.52 -11.79 8.90
N HIS A 129 -5.63 -11.84 8.14
CA HIS A 129 -6.81 -12.64 8.54
C HIS A 129 -6.60 -14.14 8.32
N THR A 130 -5.71 -14.50 7.41
CA THR A 130 -5.33 -15.89 7.08
C THR A 130 -3.80 -16.03 7.16
N GLU A 131 -3.29 -17.25 6.99
CA GLU A 131 -1.84 -17.45 6.88
C GLU A 131 -1.28 -16.59 5.72
N PRO A 132 -0.32 -15.67 5.98
CA PRO A 132 0.18 -14.78 4.95
C PRO A 132 1.21 -15.48 4.08
N THR A 133 1.28 -15.10 2.81
CA THR A 133 2.32 -15.60 1.90
C THR A 133 3.70 -15.05 2.29
N GLU A 134 4.77 -15.73 1.88
CA GLU A 134 6.14 -15.23 2.11
C GLU A 134 6.33 -13.80 1.57
N GLN A 135 5.72 -13.50 0.43
CA GLN A 135 5.82 -12.18 -0.17
C GLN A 135 5.09 -11.12 0.68
N GLN A 136 3.90 -11.44 1.21
CA GLN A 136 3.18 -10.56 2.14
C GLN A 136 3.99 -10.30 3.42
N ARG A 137 4.60 -11.36 3.99
CA ARG A 137 5.50 -11.24 5.16
C ARG A 137 6.67 -10.31 4.86
N ARG A 138 7.28 -10.43 3.67
CA ARG A 138 8.39 -9.58 3.25
C ARG A 138 7.99 -8.11 3.12
N VAL A 139 6.91 -7.81 2.39
CA VAL A 139 6.56 -6.41 2.02
C VAL A 139 5.91 -5.61 3.15
N LEU A 140 5.36 -6.28 4.16
CA LEU A 140 4.74 -5.67 5.33
C LEU A 140 5.52 -5.98 6.61
N SER A 141 6.85 -5.94 6.56
CA SER A 141 7.73 -6.22 7.70
C SER A 141 8.31 -4.94 8.32
N TRP A 142 8.66 -4.99 9.61
CA TRP A 142 9.44 -3.92 10.26
C TRP A 142 10.80 -3.74 9.62
N LYS A 143 11.42 -4.80 9.10
CA LYS A 143 12.67 -4.72 8.35
C LYS A 143 12.62 -3.66 7.24
N ILE A 144 11.54 -3.60 6.45
CA ILE A 144 11.37 -2.59 5.39
C ILE A 144 11.36 -1.17 5.98
N ILE A 145 10.67 -0.98 7.10
CA ILE A 145 10.57 0.30 7.80
C ILE A 145 11.96 0.74 8.30
N GLU A 146 12.67 -0.16 8.98
CA GLU A 146 13.99 0.13 9.53
C GLU A 146 15.00 0.48 8.46
N GLU A 147 15.03 -0.26 7.35
CA GLU A 147 15.89 0.04 6.20
C GLU A 147 15.58 1.42 5.62
N ALA A 148 14.31 1.80 5.54
CA ALA A 148 13.91 3.09 5.02
C ALA A 148 14.27 4.27 5.96
N LEU A 149 14.17 4.06 7.27
CA LEU A 149 14.50 5.06 8.27
C LEU A 149 16.02 5.23 8.45
N LYS A 150 16.81 4.15 8.29
CA LYS A 150 18.28 4.21 8.34
C LYS A 150 18.90 5.05 7.22
N LYS A 151 18.28 5.09 6.03
CA LYS A 151 18.78 5.88 4.89
C LYS A 151 18.77 7.41 5.13
N ASP A 152 18.11 7.89 6.18
CA ASP A 152 18.07 9.31 6.55
C ASP A 152 18.94 9.65 7.78
N ALA A 153 19.59 8.65 8.39
CA ALA A 153 20.45 8.82 9.56
C ALA A 153 21.92 8.93 9.14
#